data_AF-A0A5E7XWI4-F1
#
_entry.id   AF-A0A5E7XWI4-F1
#
_cell.length_a   1.000
_cell.length_b   1.000
_cell.length_c   1.000
_cell.angle_alpha   90.00
_cell.angle_beta   90.00
_cell.angle_gamma   90.00
#
_symmetry.space_group_name_H-M   'P 1'
#
loop_
_entity.id
_entity.type
_entity.pdbx_description
1 polymer ?
#
loop_
_entity_poly.entity_id
_entity_poly.type
_entity_poly.pdbx_seq_one_letter_code
_entity_poly.pdbx_strand_id
1 'polypeptide(L)' 'MNPAVDTQRLAFILNELRLPAIKQAWLQFAERADKEAWPATRFLAALAEHEIAERDRRRIERHLAEARLPPGKTLDTFDC' A
#
# COMPACT_ATOMS: atom_id res chain seq x y z
N MET A 1 -15.43 24.37 -14.95
CA MET A 1 -14.76 23.19 -15.54
C MET A 1 -14.04 22.46 -14.43
N ASN A 2 -14.68 21.45 -13.85
CA ASN A 2 -13.98 20.53 -12.95
C ASN A 2 -13.31 19.50 -13.87
N PRO A 3 -11.98 19.41 -13.96
CA PRO A 3 -11.39 18.35 -14.76
C PRO A 3 -11.82 17.04 -14.10
N ALA A 4 -12.69 16.28 -14.76
CA ALA A 4 -12.99 14.92 -14.36
C ALA A 4 -11.62 14.25 -14.17
N VAL A 5 -11.30 13.88 -12.93
CA VAL A 5 -10.00 13.29 -12.61
C VAL A 5 -9.82 12.10 -13.52
N ASP A 6 -8.83 12.17 -14.41
CA ASP A 6 -8.51 11.09 -15.34
C ASP A 6 -7.95 9.93 -14.51
N THR A 7 -8.85 9.02 -14.16
CA THR A 7 -8.58 7.90 -13.26
C THR A 7 -7.53 6.96 -13.83
N GLN A 8 -7.45 6.84 -15.16
CA GLN A 8 -6.43 6.05 -15.85
C GLN A 8 -5.05 6.70 -15.73
N ARG A 9 -4.97 8.02 -15.98
CA ARG A 9 -3.72 8.77 -15.81
C ARG A 9 -3.26 8.76 -14.35
N LEU A 10 -4.18 8.92 -13.40
CA LEU A 10 -3.88 8.86 -11.98
C LEU A 10 -3.37 7.46 -11.58
N ALA A 11 -4.04 6.40 -12.03
CA ALA A 11 -3.63 5.03 -11.77
C ALA A 11 -2.25 4.70 -12.36
N PHE A 12 -1.90 5.30 -13.50
CA PHE A 12 -0.57 5.19 -14.11
C PHE A 12 0.49 5.89 -13.27
N ILE A 13 0.28 7.16 -12.90
CA ILE A 13 1.23 7.93 -12.06
C ILE A 13 1.45 7.26 -10.71
N LEU A 14 0.38 6.81 -10.05
CA LEU A 14 0.48 6.09 -8.77
C LEU A 14 1.26 4.76 -8.90
N ASN A 15 1.18 4.11 -10.07
CA ASN A 15 1.96 2.92 -10.35
C ASN A 15 3.45 3.24 -10.49
N GLU A 16 3.80 4.28 -11.24
CA GLU A 16 5.18 4.77 -11.42
C GLU A 16 5.81 5.19 -10.09
N LEU A 17 5.05 5.86 -9.22
CA LEU A 17 5.49 6.25 -7.87
C LEU A 17 5.52 5.06 -6.88
N ARG A 18 5.12 3.86 -7.32
CA ARG A 18 5.04 2.64 -6.50
C ARG A 18 4.16 2.84 -5.25
N LEU A 19 2.98 3.43 -5.44
CA LEU A 19 1.97 3.68 -4.41
C LEU A 19 0.74 2.76 -4.59
N PRO A 20 0.88 1.43 -4.42
CA PRO A 20 -0.19 0.49 -4.70
C PRO A 20 -1.38 0.59 -3.73
N ALA A 21 -1.17 1.04 -2.48
CA ALA A 21 -2.27 1.14 -1.52
C ALA A 21 -3.15 2.35 -1.84
N ILE A 22 -2.54 3.52 -2.10
CA ILE A 22 -3.27 4.70 -2.55
C ILE A 22 -4.03 4.40 -3.85
N LYS A 23 -3.41 3.70 -4.81
CA LYS A 23 -4.09 3.30 -6.07
C LYS A 23 -5.39 2.53 -5.84
N GLN A 24 -5.49 1.73 -4.78
CA GLN A 24 -6.71 0.96 -4.47
C GLN A 24 -7.70 1.74 -3.59
N ALA A 25 -7.21 2.63 -2.72
CA ALA A 25 -8.03 3.29 -1.71
C ALA A 25 -8.44 4.73 -2.07
N TRP A 26 -7.79 5.39 -3.05
CA TRP A 26 -7.97 6.83 -3.29
C TRP A 26 -9.43 7.25 -3.59
N LEU A 27 -10.21 6.42 -4.30
CA LEU A 27 -11.63 6.67 -4.56
C LEU A 27 -12.44 6.69 -3.27
N GLN A 28 -12.21 5.72 -2.38
CA GLN A 28 -12.92 5.64 -1.10
C GLN A 28 -12.56 6.81 -0.18
N PHE A 29 -11.29 7.21 -0.17
CA PHE A 29 -10.87 8.42 0.55
C PHE A 29 -11.46 9.69 -0.05
N ALA A 30 -11.58 9.77 -1.38
CA ALA A 30 -12.17 10.93 -2.07
C ALA A 30 -13.66 11.05 -1.72
N GLU A 31 -14.42 9.95 -1.83
CA GLU A 31 -15.83 9.93 -1.44
C GLU A 31 -16.04 10.31 0.03
N ARG A 32 -15.15 9.87 0.93
CA ARG A 32 -15.20 10.24 2.35
C ARG A 32 -14.84 11.70 2.57
N ALA A 33 -13.80 12.19 1.91
CA ALA A 33 -13.39 13.59 1.99
C ALA A 33 -14.48 14.53 1.46
N ASP A 34 -15.17 14.15 0.39
CA ASP A 34 -16.30 14.90 -0.18
C ASP A 34 -17.48 14.93 0.80
N LYS A 35 -17.81 13.78 1.42
CA LYS A 35 -18.90 13.68 2.41
C LYS A 35 -18.62 14.46 3.70
N GLU A 36 -17.39 14.38 4.19
CA GLU A 36 -16.97 15.01 5.45
C GLU A 36 -16.40 16.43 5.24
N ALA A 37 -16.43 16.95 4.00
CA ALA A 37 -15.87 18.23 3.59
C ALA A 37 -14.42 18.45 4.09
N TRP A 38 -13.58 17.43 3.93
CA TRP A 38 -12.19 17.50 4.39
C TRP A 38 -11.40 18.56 3.61
N PRO A 39 -10.50 19.29 4.29
CA PRO A 39 -9.51 20.11 3.60
C PRO A 39 -8.56 19.21 2.81
N ALA A 40 -8.09 19.68 1.66
CA ALA A 40 -7.18 18.94 0.77
C ALA A 40 -5.91 18.45 1.50
N THR A 41 -5.42 19.22 2.48
CA THR A 41 -4.28 18.83 3.34
C THR A 41 -4.57 17.59 4.15
N ARG A 42 -5.78 17.46 4.72
CA ARG A 42 -6.21 16.28 5.48
C ARG A 42 -6.39 15.06 4.57
N PHE A 43 -6.95 15.26 3.37
CA PHE A 43 -7.06 14.18 2.39
C PHE A 43 -5.69 13.62 1.98
N LEU A 44 -4.73 14.50 1.66
CA LEU A 44 -3.37 14.08 1.31
C LEU A 44 -2.66 13.39 2.48
N ALA A 45 -2.80 13.89 3.71
CA ALA A 45 -2.24 13.25 4.90
C ALA A 45 -2.80 11.84 5.09
N ALA A 46 -4.12 11.68 5.00
CA ALA A 46 -4.78 10.38 5.17
C ALA A 46 -4.36 9.35 4.11
N LEU A 47 -4.18 9.77 2.85
CA LEU A 47 -3.66 8.91 1.79
C LEU A 47 -2.21 8.47 2.07
N ALA A 48 -1.35 9.40 2.48
CA ALA A 48 0.05 9.11 2.79
C ALA A 48 0.16 8.15 4.00
N GLU A 49 -0.62 8.39 5.05
CA GLU A 49 -0.70 7.51 6.22
C GLU A 49 -1.13 6.10 5.83
N HIS A 50 -2.15 5.96 4.96
CA HIS A 50 -2.62 4.67 4.49
C HIS A 50 -1.55 3.90 3.71
N GLU A 51 -0.80 4.58 2.84
CA GLU A 51 0.30 3.95 2.11
C GLU A 51 1.42 3.45 3.02
N ILE A 52 1.80 4.24 4.03
CA ILE A 52 2.84 3.86 5.00
C ILE A 52 2.39 2.63 5.79
N ALA A 53 1.15 2.65 6.32
CA ALA A 53 0.60 1.54 7.08
C ALA A 53 0.54 0.24 6.26
N GLU A 54 0.15 0.32 4.98
CA GLU A 54 0.12 -0.84 4.09
C GLU A 54 1.52 -1.38 3.75
N ARG A 55 2.52 -0.50 3.62
CA ARG A 55 3.91 -0.93 3.40
C ARG A 55 4.48 -1.63 4.63
N ASP A 56 4.22 -1.10 5.83
CA ASP A 56 4.65 -1.72 7.07
C ASP A 56 3.96 -3.08 7.26
N ARG A 57 2.66 -3.16 6.98
CA ARG A 57 1.91 -4.43 7.01
C ARG A 57 2.49 -5.46 6.05
N ARG A 58 2.74 -5.10 4.79
CA ARG A 58 3.37 -6.00 3.81
C ARG A 58 4.78 -6.42 4.22
N ARG A 59 5.54 -5.55 4.89
CA ARG A 59 6.87 -5.89 5.41
C ARG A 59 6.78 -6.90 6.55
N ILE A 60 5.85 -6.69 7.49
CA ILE A 60 5.60 -7.61 8.61
C ILE A 60 5.10 -8.97 8.08
N GLU A 61 4.15 -8.98 7.15
CA GLU A 61 3.63 -10.21 6.53
C GLU A 61 4.74 -11.01 5.83
N ARG A 62 5.69 -10.35 5.14
CA ARG A 62 6.86 -11.03 4.56
C ARG A 62 7.77 -11.61 5.63
N HIS A 63 8.11 -10.85 6.66
CA HIS A 63 8.94 -11.35 7.77
C HIS A 63 8.26 -12.50 8.51
N LEU A 64 6.94 -12.46 8.67
CA LEU A 64 6.16 -13.53 9.29
C LEU A 64 6.07 -14.77 8.38
N ALA A 65 5.95 -14.58 7.06
CA ALA A 65 5.97 -15.68 6.09
C ALA A 65 7.34 -16.35 6.01
N GLU A 66 8.44 -15.58 6.10
CA GLU A 66 9.81 -16.09 6.20
C GLU A 66 10.04 -16.81 7.53
N ALA A 67 9.50 -16.30 8.64
CA ALA A 67 9.63 -16.91 9.98
C ALA A 67 8.71 -18.12 10.21
N ARG A 68 7.60 -18.24 9.48
CA ARG A 68 6.70 -19.41 9.52
C ARG A 68 7.11 -20.55 8.59
N LEU A 69 8.21 -20.42 7.86
CA LEU A 69 8.82 -21.56 7.19
C LEU A 69 9.77 -22.25 8.19
N PRO A 70 9.44 -23.45 8.74
CA PRO A 70 10.49 -24.29 9.28
C PRO A 70 11.47 -24.61 8.13
N PRO A 71 12.78 -24.40 8.29
CA PRO A 71 13.75 -24.93 7.36
C PRO A 71 13.71 -26.45 7.49
N GLY A 72 12.96 -27.10 6.59
CA GLY A 72 13.14 -28.50 6.27
C GLY A 72 14.48 -28.68 5.57
N LYS A 73 15.59 -28.52 6.30
CA LYS A 73 16.87 -29.13 6.01
C LYS A 73 17.44 -29.67 7.31
N THR A 74 17.26 -30.97 7.44
CA THR A 74 18.02 -31.90 8.27
C THR A 74 19.49 -31.47 8.40
N LEU A 75 20.01 -31.51 9.63
CA LEU A 75 21.44 -31.63 9.88
C LEU A 75 21.88 -33.03 9.45
N ASP A 76 22.06 -33.21 8.15
CA ASP A 76 22.77 -34.34 7.54
C ASP A 76 23.28 -33.77 6.21
N THR A 77 24.55 -33.43 6.07
CA THR A 77 25.66 -34.38 6.03
C THR A 77 26.93 -33.72 6.60
N PHE A 78 27.49 -34.29 7.66
CA PHE A 78 28.92 -34.22 7.92
C PHE A 78 29.56 -35.40 7.20
N ASP A 79 30.30 -35.13 6.13
CA ASP A 79 31.22 -36.04 5.42
C ASP A 79 32.23 -35.08 4.74
N CYS A 80 33.55 -35.07 4.98
CA CYS A 80 34.48 -35.97 5.65
C CYS A 80 35.47 -35.17 6.53
#